data_AF-A0A183ETV9-F1
#
_entry.id   AF-A0A183ETV9-F1
#
_cell.length_a   1.000
_cell.length_b   1.000
_cell.length_c   1.000
_cell.angle_alpha   90.00
_cell.angle_beta   90.00
_cell.angle_gamma   90.00
#
_symmetry.space_group_name_H-M   'P 1'
#
loop_
_entity.id
_entity.type
_entity.pdbx_description
1 polymer ?
#
loop_
_entity_poly.entity_id
_entity_poly.type
_entity_poly.pdbx_seq_one_letter_code
_entity_poly.pdbx_strand_id
1 'polypeptide(L)'
;MTKKVYQIQPWPVLIQISVKTEPIQEEIYIRTLTQLLNGGMIGAPEVLQLGQNLIHLIQAKKVIDIVLTIDIDPMYYDNISRELINSKPNIFSKIKRHVGPALAKLETMLAAGDAGKWDFVFIDADKFNYPQYYEKAVKLVRPGGVILVDNVHFLIIRT
;
A
#
# COMPACT_ATOMS: atom_id res chain seq x y z
N MET A 1 31.92 28.60 -21.27
CA MET A 1 31.99 27.49 -20.27
C MET A 1 30.57 27.10 -19.91
N THR A 2 30.09 25.99 -20.45
CA THR A 2 28.74 25.45 -20.19
C THR A 2 28.69 24.84 -18.79
N LYS A 3 27.90 25.42 -17.88
CA LYS A 3 27.59 24.80 -16.59
C LYS A 3 26.82 23.50 -16.85
N LYS A 4 27.46 22.35 -16.59
CA LYS A 4 26.73 21.09 -16.42
C LYS A 4 25.91 21.22 -15.13
N VAL A 5 24.60 21.42 -15.29
CA VAL A 5 23.65 21.26 -14.18
C VAL A 5 23.44 19.77 -14.00
N TYR A 6 24.07 19.19 -12.98
CA TYR A 6 23.71 17.85 -12.53
C TYR A 6 22.42 17.98 -11.73
N GLN A 7 21.28 17.64 -12.35
CA GLN A 7 20.05 17.36 -11.63
C GLN A 7 20.23 16.01 -10.93
N ILE A 8 20.87 16.03 -9.76
CA ILE A 8 20.74 14.91 -8.83
C ILE A 8 19.32 15.03 -8.28
N GLN A 9 18.40 14.22 -8.81
CA GLN A 9 17.11 14.01 -8.15
C GLN A 9 17.44 13.49 -6.74
N PRO A 10 17.12 14.21 -5.65
CA PRO A 10 17.60 13.85 -4.31
C PRO A 10 16.94 12.57 -3.77
N TRP A 11 15.88 12.10 -4.42
CA TRP A 11 15.05 10.99 -3.98
C TRP A 11 15.82 9.71 -3.66
N PRO A 12 16.75 9.20 -4.50
CA PRO A 12 17.50 7.98 -4.17
C PRO A 12 18.39 8.13 -2.94
N VAL A 13 18.92 9.34 -2.70
CA VAL A 13 19.79 9.64 -1.56
C VAL A 13 18.97 9.78 -0.28
N LEU A 14 17.82 10.46 -0.33
CA LEU A 14 16.92 10.59 0.82
C LEU A 14 16.41 9.23 1.29
N ILE A 15 15.99 8.37 0.36
CA ILE A 15 15.55 7.00 0.65
C ILE A 15 16.62 6.20 1.40
N GLN A 16 17.88 6.30 0.97
CA GLN A 16 19.00 5.57 1.58
C GLN A 16 19.36 6.04 3.00
N ILE A 17 19.07 7.30 3.34
CA ILE A 17 19.51 7.90 4.61
C ILE A 17 18.42 7.81 5.69
N SER A 18 17.14 7.86 5.32
CA SER A 18 16.03 7.94 6.29
C SER A 18 15.17 6.66 6.40
N VAL A 19 15.13 5.80 5.39
CA VAL A 19 14.20 4.65 5.34
C VAL A 19 14.95 3.33 5.38
N LYS A 20 14.50 2.39 6.21
CA LYS A 20 14.99 1.01 6.18
C LYS A 20 14.18 0.22 5.17
N THR A 21 14.76 -0.05 4.01
CA THR A 21 14.15 -0.89 2.97
C THR A 21 14.78 -2.28 2.99
N GLU A 22 13.93 -3.32 2.99
CA GLU A 22 14.38 -4.69 2.77
C GLU A 22 14.81 -4.89 1.30
N PRO A 23 15.74 -5.82 1.00
CA PRO A 23 16.20 -6.08 -0.37
C PRO A 23 15.05 -6.38 -1.36
N ILE A 24 13.98 -7.00 -0.86
CA ILE A 24 12.79 -7.27 -1.67
C ILE A 24 12.02 -6.00 -2.05
N GLN A 25 11.99 -5.00 -1.18
CA GLN A 25 11.34 -3.72 -1.47
C GLN A 25 12.16 -2.92 -2.48
N GLU A 26 13.49 -2.96 -2.39
CA GLU A 26 14.39 -2.36 -3.37
C GLU A 26 14.24 -3.03 -4.74
N GLU A 27 14.15 -4.36 -4.79
CA GLU A 27 13.90 -5.09 -6.04
C GLU A 27 12.55 -4.70 -6.67
N ILE A 28 11.47 -4.62 -5.88
CA ILE A 28 10.15 -4.15 -6.35
C ILE A 28 10.26 -2.73 -6.89
N TYR A 29 10.92 -1.85 -6.15
CA TYR A 29 11.11 -0.45 -6.51
C TYR A 29 11.83 -0.30 -7.87
N ILE A 30 12.96 -1.00 -8.03
CA ILE A 30 13.75 -0.96 -9.27
C ILE A 30 12.95 -1.54 -10.44
N ARG A 31 12.25 -2.67 -10.26
CA ARG A 31 11.41 -3.27 -11.30
C ARG A 31 10.29 -2.31 -11.73
N THR A 32 9.61 -1.66 -10.79
CA THR A 32 8.54 -0.70 -11.09
C THR A 32 9.07 0.51 -11.88
N LEU A 33 10.20 1.09 -11.50
CA LEU A 33 10.79 2.24 -12.20
C LEU A 33 11.28 1.90 -13.61
N THR A 34 11.79 0.69 -13.82
CA THR A 34 12.42 0.28 -15.08
C THR A 34 11.43 -0.32 -16.07
N GLN A 35 10.34 -0.92 -15.59
CA GLN A 35 9.39 -1.67 -16.42
C GLN A 35 8.05 -0.95 -16.65
N LEU A 36 7.72 0.09 -15.88
CA LEU A 36 6.53 0.92 -16.11
C LEU A 36 6.87 2.26 -16.74
N LEU A 37 6.39 2.45 -17.98
CA LEU A 37 6.24 3.78 -18.54
C LEU A 37 5.26 4.56 -17.64
N ASN A 38 5.70 5.67 -17.05
CA ASN A 38 4.96 6.42 -16.02
C ASN A 38 4.75 5.67 -14.68
N GLY A 39 5.82 5.08 -14.12
CA GLY A 39 5.85 4.51 -12.75
C GLY A 39 5.61 5.52 -11.60
N GLY A 40 4.74 6.52 -11.80
CA GLY A 40 4.42 7.59 -10.85
C GLY A 40 3.57 7.15 -9.64
N MET A 41 3.21 5.87 -9.55
CA MET A 41 2.54 5.27 -8.39
C MET A 41 3.50 4.34 -7.64
N ILE A 42 4.61 4.88 -7.16
CA ILE A 42 5.43 4.22 -6.15
C ILE A 42 5.13 4.91 -4.83
N GLY A 43 4.52 4.18 -3.90
CA GLY A 43 4.31 4.65 -2.54
C GLY A 43 5.63 5.13 -1.97
N ALA A 44 5.65 6.37 -1.45
CA ALA A 44 6.86 6.94 -0.87
C ALA A 44 7.39 5.99 0.22
N PRO A 45 8.68 5.60 0.21
CA PRO A 45 9.21 4.59 1.14
C PRO A 45 8.93 4.92 2.62
N GLU A 46 8.84 6.19 2.97
CA GLU A 46 8.45 6.70 4.28
C GLU A 46 7.02 6.31 4.68
N VAL A 47 6.07 6.33 3.73
CA VAL A 47 4.66 5.96 3.94
C VAL A 47 4.57 4.45 4.19
N LEU A 48 5.29 3.65 3.41
CA LEU A 48 5.36 2.21 3.60
C LEU A 48 6.00 1.86 4.95
N GLN A 49 7.08 2.55 5.32
CA GLN A 49 7.74 2.34 6.62
C GLN A 49 6.84 2.75 7.79
N LEU A 50 6.12 3.87 7.67
CA LEU A 50 5.13 4.29 8.67
C LEU A 50 4.04 3.22 8.83
N GLY A 51 3.47 2.74 7.73
CA GLY A 51 2.47 1.67 7.74
C GLY A 51 2.99 0.40 8.43
N GLN A 52 4.21 -0.02 8.10
CA GLN A 52 4.88 -1.15 8.77
C GLN A 52 5.03 -0.91 10.27
N ASN A 53 5.52 0.27 10.69
CA ASN A 53 5.71 0.59 12.10
C ASN A 53 4.39 0.57 12.87
N LEU A 54 3.31 1.09 12.29
CA LEU A 54 1.99 1.07 12.90
C LEU A 54 1.44 -0.36 13.03
N ILE A 55 1.58 -1.20 11.99
CA ILE A 55 1.21 -2.62 12.01
C ILE A 55 1.93 -3.35 13.15
N HIS A 56 3.24 -3.14 13.31
CA HIS A 56 4.02 -3.74 14.39
C HIS A 56 3.59 -3.22 15.77
N LEU A 57 3.39 -1.89 15.90
CA LEU A 57 3.02 -1.24 17.15
C LEU A 57 1.69 -1.77 17.70
N ILE A 58 0.70 -1.97 16.84
CA ILE A 58 -0.63 -2.49 17.23
C ILE A 58 -0.72 -4.01 17.20
N GLN A 59 0.38 -4.70 16.84
CA GLN A 59 0.46 -6.15 16.66
C GLN A 59 -0.64 -6.67 15.70
N ALA A 60 -0.87 -5.94 14.60
CA ALA A 60 -1.92 -6.26 13.64
C ALA A 60 -1.71 -7.65 13.01
N LYS A 61 -2.79 -8.42 12.93
CA LYS A 61 -2.83 -9.75 12.31
C LYS A 61 -3.66 -9.75 11.02
N LYS A 62 -4.64 -8.86 10.93
CA LYS A 62 -5.54 -8.71 9.79
C LYS A 62 -5.46 -7.28 9.25
N VAL A 63 -4.93 -7.17 8.03
CA VAL A 63 -4.64 -5.91 7.35
C VAL A 63 -5.39 -5.86 6.02
N ILE A 64 -6.09 -4.76 5.73
CA ILE A 64 -6.64 -4.46 4.41
C ILE A 64 -5.73 -3.42 3.74
N ASP A 65 -5.38 -3.66 2.48
CA ASP A 65 -4.63 -2.73 1.65
C ASP A 65 -5.45 -2.45 0.38
N ILE A 66 -6.07 -1.26 0.32
CA ILE A 66 -6.90 -0.81 -0.80
C ILE A 66 -6.02 -0.18 -1.91
N VAL A 67 -4.83 -0.73 -2.15
CA VAL A 67 -3.95 -0.39 -3.27
C VAL A 67 -3.53 -1.67 -3.97
N LEU A 68 -2.83 -2.53 -3.23
CA LEU A 68 -2.10 -3.67 -3.78
C LEU A 68 -2.94 -4.96 -3.75
N THR A 69 -3.88 -5.06 -2.81
CA THR A 69 -4.68 -6.27 -2.63
C THR A 69 -6.07 -6.18 -3.23
N ILE A 70 -6.55 -4.98 -3.54
CA ILE A 70 -7.84 -4.77 -4.21
C ILE A 70 -7.64 -3.80 -5.36
N ASP A 71 -7.37 -4.36 -6.54
CA ASP A 71 -7.05 -3.60 -7.74
C ASP A 71 -8.09 -3.85 -8.83
N ILE A 72 -8.43 -2.81 -9.60
CA ILE A 72 -9.34 -2.90 -10.73
C ILE A 72 -8.61 -3.39 -12.00
N ASP A 73 -7.31 -3.09 -12.14
CA ASP A 73 -6.50 -3.46 -13.30
C ASP A 73 -5.38 -4.44 -12.90
N PRO A 74 -5.49 -5.73 -13.29
CA PRO A 74 -4.47 -6.72 -12.93
C PRO A 74 -3.14 -6.50 -13.66
N MET A 75 -3.08 -5.67 -14.71
CA MET A 75 -1.95 -5.58 -15.65
C MET A 75 -0.62 -5.25 -14.98
N TYR A 76 -0.61 -4.29 -14.04
CA TYR A 76 0.61 -3.87 -13.34
C TYR A 76 1.16 -4.99 -12.45
N TYR A 77 0.29 -5.64 -11.70
CA TYR A 77 0.65 -6.73 -10.80
C TYR A 77 1.11 -7.98 -11.56
N ASP A 78 0.38 -8.34 -12.61
CA ASP A 78 0.58 -9.58 -13.35
C ASP A 78 1.84 -9.56 -14.23
N ASN A 79 2.25 -8.39 -14.71
CA ASN A 79 3.43 -8.26 -15.57
C ASN A 79 4.74 -8.02 -14.80
N ILE A 80 4.69 -7.36 -13.64
CA ILE A 80 5.90 -6.95 -12.90
C ILE A 80 6.12 -7.80 -11.66
N SER A 81 5.05 -8.00 -10.91
CA SER A 81 5.15 -8.60 -9.57
C SER A 81 4.97 -10.11 -9.60
N ARG A 82 4.29 -10.68 -10.62
CA ARG A 82 3.96 -12.11 -10.68
C ARG A 82 5.18 -13.02 -10.53
N GLU A 83 6.24 -12.79 -11.31
CA GLU A 83 7.47 -13.58 -11.22
C GLU A 83 8.08 -13.48 -9.82
N LEU A 84 8.17 -12.26 -9.30
CA LEU A 84 8.72 -11.99 -7.98
C LEU A 84 7.93 -12.66 -6.86
N ILE A 85 6.60 -12.59 -6.94
CA ILE A 85 5.66 -13.20 -6.00
C ILE A 85 5.82 -14.71 -5.99
N ASN A 86 5.88 -15.32 -7.18
CA ASN A 86 6.07 -16.75 -7.34
C ASN A 86 7.45 -17.20 -6.82
N SER A 87 8.48 -16.35 -6.92
CA SER A 87 9.82 -16.66 -6.45
C SER A 87 9.99 -16.62 -4.92
N LYS A 88 9.08 -15.96 -4.18
CA LYS A 88 9.18 -15.76 -2.72
C LYS A 88 7.89 -16.13 -1.96
N PRO A 89 7.43 -17.39 -2.03
CA PRO A 89 6.14 -17.81 -1.44
C PRO A 89 6.07 -17.66 0.08
N ASN A 90 7.22 -17.72 0.78
CA ASN A 90 7.33 -17.48 2.22
C ASN A 90 6.91 -16.04 2.61
N ILE A 91 7.05 -15.08 1.70
CA ILE A 91 6.66 -13.68 1.90
C ILE A 91 5.22 -13.48 1.44
N PHE A 92 4.88 -13.95 0.25
CA PHE A 92 3.62 -13.58 -0.42
C PHE A 92 2.42 -14.48 -0.12
N SER A 93 2.61 -15.69 0.45
CA SER A 93 1.51 -16.62 0.75
C SER A 93 0.45 -16.10 1.73
N LYS A 94 0.79 -15.07 2.51
CA LYS A 94 -0.16 -14.41 3.43
C LYS A 94 -1.03 -13.35 2.75
N ILE A 95 -0.68 -12.94 1.52
CA ILE A 95 -1.39 -11.90 0.79
C ILE A 95 -2.53 -12.54 -0.01
N LYS A 96 -3.76 -12.08 0.25
CA LYS A 96 -4.95 -12.51 -0.49
C LYS A 96 -5.36 -11.39 -1.43
N ARG A 97 -5.06 -11.53 -2.72
CA ARG A 97 -5.45 -10.57 -3.75
C ARG A 97 -6.92 -10.74 -4.14
N HIS A 98 -7.59 -9.62 -4.38
CA HIS A 98 -8.89 -9.51 -5.02
C HIS A 98 -8.75 -8.58 -6.23
N VAL A 99 -9.33 -8.99 -7.36
CA VAL A 99 -9.39 -8.16 -8.57
C VAL A 99 -10.83 -7.73 -8.76
N GLY A 100 -11.08 -6.42 -8.79
CA GLY A 100 -12.40 -5.83 -8.93
C GLY A 100 -12.59 -4.56 -8.10
N PRO A 101 -13.79 -3.94 -8.15
CA PRO A 101 -14.06 -2.69 -7.45
C PRO A 101 -13.91 -2.80 -5.94
N ALA A 102 -13.06 -1.96 -5.35
CA ALA A 102 -12.76 -2.01 -3.92
C ALA A 102 -14.00 -1.81 -3.03
N LEU A 103 -14.86 -0.85 -3.38
CA LEU A 103 -16.10 -0.61 -2.62
C LEU A 103 -17.00 -1.84 -2.54
N ALA A 104 -17.19 -2.55 -3.66
CA ALA A 104 -18.01 -3.77 -3.70
C ALA A 104 -17.40 -4.88 -2.82
N LYS A 105 -16.07 -4.97 -2.76
CA LYS A 105 -15.38 -5.93 -1.89
C LYS A 105 -15.59 -5.60 -0.42
N LEU A 106 -15.42 -4.34 -0.02
CA LEU A 106 -15.65 -3.89 1.35
C LEU A 106 -17.11 -4.13 1.79
N GLU A 107 -18.06 -3.91 0.88
CA GLU A 107 -19.48 -4.22 1.11
C GLU A 107 -19.73 -5.70 1.33
N THR A 108 -19.14 -6.54 0.49
CA THR A 108 -19.25 -8.00 0.62
C THR A 108 -18.67 -8.46 1.96
N MET A 109 -17.56 -7.87 2.40
CA MET A 109 -16.95 -8.19 3.70
C MET A 109 -17.85 -7.79 4.88
N LEU A 110 -18.46 -6.60 4.82
CA LEU A 110 -19.44 -6.17 5.81
C LEU A 110 -20.67 -7.09 5.84
N ALA A 111 -21.19 -7.46 4.67
CA ALA A 111 -22.32 -8.39 4.54
C ALA A 111 -21.97 -9.80 5.06
N ALA A 112 -20.71 -10.23 4.93
CA ALA A 112 -20.20 -11.47 5.52
C ALA A 112 -19.98 -11.38 7.05
N GLY A 113 -20.30 -10.25 7.67
CA GLY A 113 -20.21 -10.06 9.11
C GLY A 113 -18.81 -9.73 9.60
N ASP A 114 -17.92 -9.19 8.75
CA ASP A 114 -16.55 -8.82 9.14
C ASP A 114 -16.41 -7.46 9.84
N ALA A 115 -17.53 -6.88 10.25
CA ALA A 115 -17.54 -5.67 11.06
C ALA A 115 -16.70 -5.86 12.35
N GLY A 116 -15.82 -4.89 12.63
CA GLY A 116 -14.95 -4.90 13.81
C GLY A 116 -13.95 -6.07 13.86
N LYS A 117 -13.60 -6.71 12.73
CA LYS A 117 -12.68 -7.87 12.70
C LYS A 117 -11.28 -7.56 12.19
N TRP A 118 -11.03 -6.35 11.70
CA TRP A 118 -9.76 -5.96 11.08
C TRP A 118 -8.94 -5.06 12.01
N ASP A 119 -7.61 -5.22 12.00
CA ASP A 119 -6.70 -4.46 12.86
C ASP A 119 -6.23 -3.16 12.20
N PHE A 120 -6.05 -3.19 10.88
CA PHE A 120 -5.44 -2.12 10.11
C PHE A 120 -6.07 -2.01 8.72
N VAL A 121 -6.27 -0.79 8.24
CA VAL A 121 -6.66 -0.49 6.85
C VAL A 121 -5.77 0.59 6.26
N PHE A 122 -5.18 0.32 5.11
CA PHE A 122 -4.48 1.31 4.28
C PHE A 122 -5.35 1.71 3.09
N ILE A 123 -5.54 3.02 2.88
CA ILE A 123 -6.33 3.60 1.80
C ILE A 123 -5.42 4.48 0.94
N ASP A 124 -5.12 4.01 -0.27
CA ASP A 124 -4.36 4.75 -1.30
C ASP A 124 -4.90 4.35 -2.68
N ALA A 125 -6.08 4.87 -2.98
CA ALA A 125 -6.91 4.49 -4.13
C ALA A 125 -7.35 5.75 -4.90
N ASP A 126 -8.44 5.65 -5.67
CA ASP A 126 -9.04 6.82 -6.28
C ASP A 126 -9.57 7.80 -5.22
N LYS A 127 -9.09 9.05 -5.25
CA LYS A 127 -9.37 10.06 -4.22
C LYS A 127 -10.84 10.44 -4.11
N PHE A 128 -11.60 10.29 -5.20
CA PHE A 128 -13.02 10.59 -5.23
C PHE A 128 -13.81 9.71 -4.26
N ASN A 129 -13.44 8.43 -4.14
CA ASN A 129 -14.13 7.49 -3.26
C ASN A 129 -13.56 7.42 -1.83
N TYR A 130 -12.57 8.24 -1.46
CA TYR A 130 -11.97 8.24 -0.10
C TYR A 130 -12.98 8.29 1.04
N PRO A 131 -14.00 9.18 1.01
CA PRO A 131 -15.03 9.20 2.06
C PRO A 131 -15.75 7.84 2.18
N GLN A 132 -16.05 7.21 1.05
CA GLN A 132 -16.74 5.92 1.01
C GLN A 132 -15.83 4.79 1.52
N TYR A 133 -14.55 4.78 1.13
CA TYR A 133 -13.58 3.83 1.68
C TYR A 133 -13.45 3.97 3.19
N TYR A 134 -13.35 5.21 3.68
CA TYR A 134 -13.25 5.51 5.10
C TYR A 134 -14.49 5.04 5.88
N GLU A 135 -15.71 5.33 5.40
CA GLU A 135 -16.95 4.90 6.07
C GLU A 135 -17.05 3.38 6.22
N LYS A 136 -16.59 2.63 5.20
CA LYS A 136 -16.56 1.16 5.25
C LYS A 136 -15.42 0.67 6.15
N ALA A 137 -14.25 1.30 6.09
CA ALA A 137 -13.10 0.97 6.91
C ALA A 137 -13.41 1.13 8.40
N VAL A 138 -14.06 2.21 8.83
CA VAL A 138 -14.48 2.43 10.23
C VAL A 138 -15.37 1.29 10.74
N LYS A 139 -16.23 0.72 9.88
CA LYS A 139 -17.09 -0.41 10.27
C LYS A 139 -16.33 -1.73 10.33
N LEU A 140 -15.33 -1.93 9.47
CA LEU A 140 -14.53 -3.16 9.41
C LEU A 140 -13.46 -3.23 10.50
N VAL A 141 -12.90 -2.10 10.90
CA VAL A 141 -11.82 -2.00 11.88
C VAL A 141 -12.36 -2.15 13.30
N ARG A 142 -11.69 -2.97 14.10
CA ARG A 142 -12.02 -3.14 15.53
C ARG A 142 -11.67 -1.88 16.33
N PRO A 143 -12.30 -1.64 17.49
CA PRO A 143 -11.84 -0.63 18.43
C PRO A 143 -10.34 -0.78 18.75
N GLY A 144 -9.63 0.35 18.78
CA GLY A 144 -8.18 0.42 18.91
C GLY A 144 -7.38 0.00 17.68
N GLY A 145 -8.02 -0.27 16.54
CA GLY A 145 -7.37 -0.46 15.25
C GLY A 145 -6.97 0.87 14.60
N VAL A 146 -6.33 0.79 13.44
CA VAL A 146 -5.77 1.95 12.73
C VAL A 146 -6.24 2.01 11.29
N ILE A 147 -6.63 3.20 10.86
CA ILE A 147 -6.86 3.52 9.45
C ILE A 147 -5.81 4.55 9.03
N LEU A 148 -5.09 4.25 7.97
CA LEU A 148 -4.07 5.10 7.35
C LEU A 148 -4.52 5.47 5.93
N VAL A 149 -4.57 6.76 5.63
CA VAL A 149 -5.01 7.29 4.32
C VAL A 149 -3.89 8.11 3.68
N ASP A 150 -3.46 7.74 2.48
CA ASP A 150 -2.37 8.43 1.76
C ASP A 150 -2.83 9.70 1.02
N ASN A 151 -1.92 10.65 0.85
CA ASN A 151 -2.04 11.87 0.03
C ASN A 151 -3.22 12.81 0.37
N VAL A 152 -3.65 12.81 1.63
CA VAL A 152 -4.53 13.82 2.26
C VAL A 152 -3.77 14.58 3.35
N HIS A 153 -2.60 15.16 3.08
CA HIS A 153 -1.67 15.66 4.13
C HIS A 153 -1.40 14.63 5.27
N PHE A 154 -1.63 13.34 5.00
CA PHE A 154 -1.68 12.19 5.92
C PHE A 154 -2.69 12.32 7.08
N LEU A 155 -3.67 11.42 7.11
CA LEU A 155 -4.62 11.31 8.20
C LEU A 155 -4.52 9.93 8.85
N ILE A 156 -4.13 9.90 10.12
CA ILE A 156 -4.11 8.71 10.97
C ILE A 156 -5.33 8.77 11.88
N ILE A 157 -6.18 7.74 11.82
CA ILE A 157 -7.38 7.66 12.65
C ILE A 157 -7.30 6.40 13.50
N ARG A 158 -7.39 6.62 14.81
CA ARG A 158 -7.55 5.56 15.81
C ARG A 158 -9.02 5.44 16.14
N THR A 159 -9.58 4.26 15.89
CA THR A 159 -10.98 3.90 16.19
C THR A 159 -11.18 3.54 17.64
#